data_AF-A0A0B1S2X4-F1
#
_entry.id   AF-A0A0B1S2X4-F1
#
_cell.length_a   1.000
_cell.length_b   1.000
_cell.length_c   1.000
_cell.angle_alpha   90.00
_cell.angle_beta   90.00
_cell.angle_gamma   90.00
#
_symmetry.space_group_name_H-M   'P 1'
#
loop_
_entity.id
_entity.type
_entity.pdbx_description
1 polymer ?
#
loop_
_entity_poly.entity_id
_entity_poly.type
_entity_poly.pdbx_seq_one_letter_code
_entity_poly.pdbx_strand_id
1 'polypeptide(L)'
;MEYFGEENIQEKLLVAFALFEERQKEHERARIIYKYGLDHLPSDRTADIFKHYTVHEKKYGERAGIEDVIVSKRRTQYEKQITENAFNYDAWFDYLRLLENEEYPREEVEDLYERAIANIPPHEEKRYWRRYIYLWINYALYEELTTQDIERTRQVYKACLDIIPHKKFTFAKIWIMFA
;
A
#
# COMPACT_ATOMS: atom_id res chain seq x y z
N MET A 1 10.22 9.60 43.22
CA MET A 1 10.52 9.52 41.78
C MET A 1 9.25 9.02 41.13
N GLU A 2 8.41 9.93 40.63
CA GLU A 2 7.31 9.54 39.75
C GLU A 2 7.93 9.09 38.44
N TYR A 3 7.91 7.78 38.21
CA TYR A 3 8.20 7.20 36.92
C TYR A 3 7.06 7.67 36.02
N PHE A 4 7.30 8.64 35.13
CA PHE A 4 6.35 8.95 34.08
C PHE A 4 6.23 7.69 33.23
N GLY A 5 5.16 6.93 33.46
CA GLY A 5 4.83 5.77 32.66
C GLY A 5 4.73 6.14 31.19
N GLU A 6 4.81 5.13 30.34
CA GLU A 6 4.75 5.20 28.87
C GLU A 6 3.54 5.99 28.32
N GLU A 7 2.60 6.38 29.18
CA GLU A 7 1.36 7.12 28.89
C GLU A 7 1.56 8.55 28.36
N ASN A 8 2.75 9.16 28.46
CA ASN A 8 3.00 10.55 28.02
C ASN A 8 4.22 10.72 27.11
N ILE A 9 4.57 9.72 26.30
CA ILE A 9 5.63 9.86 25.31
C ILE A 9 5.19 10.88 24.25
N GLN A 10 5.95 11.98 24.11
CA GLN A 10 5.67 13.03 23.14
C GLN A 10 6.55 12.92 21.91
N GLU A 11 5.96 13.05 20.73
CA GLU A 11 6.66 13.05 19.43
C GLU A 11 7.85 14.03 19.43
N LYS A 12 7.61 15.27 19.90
CA LYS A 12 8.63 16.33 19.95
C LYS A 12 9.82 15.97 20.83
N LEU A 13 9.58 15.25 21.93
CA LEU A 13 10.65 14.82 22.84
C LEU A 13 11.54 13.78 22.17
N LEU A 14 10.94 12.78 21.53
CA LEU A 14 11.67 11.75 20.81
C LEU A 14 12.49 12.33 19.66
N VAL A 15 11.92 13.24 18.86
CA VAL A 15 12.64 13.94 17.79
C VAL A 15 13.81 14.74 18.35
N ALA A 16 13.59 15.51 19.42
CA ALA A 16 14.66 16.30 20.03
C ALA A 16 15.79 15.41 20.58
N PHE A 17 15.44 14.24 21.12
CA PHE A 17 16.39 13.27 21.65
C PHE A 17 17.18 12.57 20.54
N ALA A 18 16.51 12.14 19.46
CA ALA A 18 17.18 11.57 18.31
C ALA A 18 18.15 12.57 17.66
N LEU A 19 17.74 13.83 17.49
CA LEU A 19 18.61 14.90 16.99
C LEU A 19 19.78 15.21 17.93
N PHE A 20 19.63 15.00 19.23
CA PHE A 20 20.73 15.10 20.18
C PHE A 20 21.75 13.97 19.98
N GLU A 21 21.30 12.72 19.89
CA GLU A 21 22.18 11.57 19.64
C GLU A 21 22.88 11.67 18.28
N GLU A 22 22.19 12.19 17.25
CA GLU A 22 22.80 12.51 15.95
C GLU A 22 23.99 13.49 16.09
N ARG A 23 23.85 14.53 16.92
CA ARG A 23 24.94 15.49 17.18
C ARG A 23 26.11 14.85 17.94
N GLN A 24 25.86 13.81 18.74
CA GLN A 24 26.89 13.02 19.40
C GLN A 24 27.52 11.96 18.48
N LYS A 25 27.10 11.87 17.22
CA LYS A 25 27.50 10.84 16.25
C LYS A 25 27.04 9.43 16.62
N GLU A 26 26.09 9.32 17.54
CA GLU A 26 25.47 8.06 17.96
C GLU A 26 24.30 7.71 17.02
N HIS A 27 24.63 7.44 15.75
CA HIS A 27 23.61 7.24 14.70
C HIS A 27 22.74 5.99 14.94
N GLU A 28 23.29 4.93 15.52
CA GLU A 28 22.54 3.72 15.88
C GLU A 28 21.47 4.03 16.94
N ARG A 29 21.84 4.81 17.97
CA ARG A 29 20.92 5.21 19.04
C ARG A 29 19.83 6.12 18.51
N ALA A 30 20.17 7.05 17.61
CA ALA A 30 19.17 7.87 16.92
C ALA A 30 18.16 7.02 16.14
N ARG A 31 18.60 5.98 15.41
CA ARG A 31 17.69 5.05 14.69
C ARG A 31 16.74 4.33 15.64
N ILE A 32 17.25 3.81 16.76
CA ILE A 32 16.43 3.13 17.77
C ILE A 32 15.35 4.07 18.32
N ILE A 33 15.69 5.33 18.60
CA ILE A 33 14.72 6.33 19.11
C ILE A 33 13.63 6.61 18.06
N TYR A 34 14.00 6.77 16.78
CA TYR A 34 13.02 6.96 15.72
C TYR A 34 12.10 5.75 15.55
N LYS A 35 12.65 4.53 15.52
CA LYS A 35 11.88 3.28 15.45
C LYS A 35 10.93 3.13 16.64
N TYR A 36 11.44 3.33 17.85
CA TYR A 36 10.64 3.29 19.07
C TYR A 36 9.44 4.24 18.99
N GLY A 37 9.64 5.46 18.50
CA GLY A 37 8.57 6.43 18.31
C GLY A 37 7.54 6.01 17.26
N LEU A 38 7.96 5.34 16.18
CA LEU A 38 7.05 4.83 15.15
C LEU A 38 6.23 3.63 15.64
N ASP A 39 6.80 2.79 16.50
CA ASP A 39 6.14 1.59 17.01
C ASP A 39 5.16 1.87 18.16
N HIS A 40 5.43 2.90 18.97
CA HIS A 40 4.68 3.16 20.21
C HIS A 40 3.76 4.38 20.14
N LEU A 41 3.92 5.26 19.16
CA LEU A 41 3.01 6.40 18.98
C LEU A 41 1.94 6.09 17.93
N PRO A 42 0.71 6.62 18.12
CA PRO A 42 -0.33 6.59 17.10
C PRO A 42 0.15 7.15 15.76
N SER A 43 -0.35 6.60 14.65
CA SER A 43 0.07 6.97 13.29
C SER A 43 -0.19 8.45 12.93
N ASP A 44 -1.12 9.12 13.61
CA ASP A 44 -1.40 10.55 13.51
C ASP A 44 -0.35 11.44 14.20
N ARG A 45 0.48 10.87 15.11
CA ARG A 45 1.50 11.58 15.91
C ARG A 45 2.93 11.15 15.61
N THR A 46 3.19 10.66 14.40
CA THR A 46 4.52 10.21 13.95
C THR A 46 5.01 10.93 12.68
N ALA A 47 4.33 11.99 12.27
CA ALA A 47 4.64 12.71 11.05
C ALA A 47 6.04 13.37 11.08
N ASP A 48 6.38 14.04 12.19
CA ASP A 48 7.67 14.69 12.38
C ASP A 48 8.77 13.65 12.63
N ILE A 49 8.49 12.61 13.41
CA ILE A 49 9.44 11.48 13.61
C ILE A 49 9.84 10.89 12.26
N PHE A 50 8.86 10.55 11.41
CA PHE A 50 9.10 9.99 10.10
C PHE A 50 9.91 10.93 9.19
N LYS A 51 9.57 12.23 9.20
CA LYS A 51 10.27 13.25 8.43
C LYS A 51 11.75 13.33 8.83
N HIS A 52 12.01 13.41 10.13
CA HIS A 52 13.38 13.48 10.65
C HIS A 52 14.14 12.17 10.41
N TYR A 53 13.48 11.03 10.61
CA TYR A 53 14.08 9.72 10.37
C TYR A 53 14.48 9.53 8.90
N THR A 54 13.61 9.92 7.96
CA THR A 54 13.91 9.87 6.52
C THR A 54 15.12 10.75 6.15
N VAL A 55 15.24 11.92 6.78
CA VAL A 55 16.37 12.82 6.55
C VAL A 55 17.67 12.26 7.14
N HIS A 56 17.59 11.60 8.30
CA HIS A 56 18.72 10.94 8.94
C HIS A 56 19.25 9.79 8.08
N GLU A 57 18.38 8.87 7.66
CA GLU A 57 18.75 7.72 6.84
C GLU A 57 19.30 8.15 5.48
N LYS A 58 18.74 9.20 4.86
CA LYS A 58 19.28 9.77 3.62
C LYS A 58 20.71 10.31 3.78
N LYS A 59 21.08 10.78 4.97
CA LYS A 59 22.40 11.38 5.26
C LYS A 59 23.42 10.37 5.75
N TYR A 60 22.99 9.40 6.57
CA TYR A 60 23.86 8.57 7.41
C TYR A 60 23.56 7.08 7.34
N GLY A 61 22.48 6.67 6.69
CA GLY A 61 22.01 5.29 6.65
C GLY A 61 22.33 4.56 5.35
N GLU A 62 22.06 3.26 5.37
CA GLU A 62 21.96 2.42 4.18
C GLU A 62 20.48 2.28 3.80
N ARG A 63 20.15 2.24 2.50
CA ARG A 63 18.76 2.32 1.99
C ARG A 63 17.77 1.38 2.69
N ALA A 64 18.20 0.18 3.06
CA ALA A 64 17.37 -0.87 3.65
C ALA A 64 16.79 -0.54 5.05
N GLY A 65 17.38 0.38 5.81
CA GLY A 65 17.02 0.56 7.23
C GLY A 65 15.61 1.09 7.52
N ILE A 66 15.05 1.87 6.57
CA ILE A 66 13.76 2.57 6.70
C ILE A 66 12.69 2.05 5.73
N GLU A 67 13.03 1.12 4.84
CA GLU A 67 12.12 0.63 3.79
C GLU A 67 10.83 0.05 4.39
N ASP A 68 10.94 -0.85 5.37
CA ASP A 68 9.77 -1.45 6.06
C ASP A 68 8.81 -0.42 6.65
N VAL A 69 9.36 0.63 7.28
CA VAL A 69 8.58 1.73 7.86
C VAL A 69 7.85 2.51 6.78
N ILE A 70 8.52 2.79 5.65
CA ILE A 70 7.94 3.50 4.52
C ILE A 70 6.81 2.68 3.91
N VAL A 71 7.02 1.37 3.71
CA VAL A 71 6.02 0.44 3.17
C VAL A 71 4.80 0.41 4.08
N SER A 72 4.98 0.19 5.38
CA SER A 72 3.88 0.17 6.37
C SER A 72 3.04 1.46 6.37
N LYS A 73 3.72 2.62 6.33
CA LYS A 73 3.05 3.92 6.25
C LYS A 73 2.28 4.10 4.93
N ARG A 74 2.86 3.69 3.80
CA ARG A 74 2.19 3.74 2.49
C ARG A 74 0.97 2.82 2.46
N ARG A 75 1.03 1.61 3.01
CA ARG A 75 -0.14 0.72 3.15
C ARG A 75 -1.27 1.42 3.90
N THR A 76 -0.97 1.98 5.07
CA THR A 76 -1.96 2.72 5.88
C THR A 76 -2.55 3.91 5.11
N GLN A 77 -1.71 4.65 4.37
CA GLN A 77 -2.16 5.78 3.55
C GLN A 77 -3.09 5.33 2.42
N TYR A 78 -2.76 4.26 1.70
CA TYR A 78 -3.62 3.74 0.63
C TYR A 78 -4.92 3.16 1.18
N GLU A 79 -4.87 2.43 2.30
CA GLU A 79 -6.05 1.91 3.00
C GLU A 79 -7.03 3.04 3.38
N LYS A 80 -6.49 4.17 3.87
CA LYS A 80 -7.30 5.36 4.14
C LYS A 80 -7.92 5.94 2.88
N GLN A 81 -7.16 6.05 1.77
CA GLN A 81 -7.67 6.59 0.51
C GLN A 81 -8.79 5.74 -0.09
N ILE A 82 -8.65 4.41 -0.06
CA ILE A 82 -9.70 3.50 -0.57
C ILE A 82 -10.94 3.52 0.33
N THR A 83 -10.77 3.74 1.65
CA THR A 83 -11.89 3.89 2.59
C THR A 83 -12.64 5.20 2.37
N GLU A 84 -11.91 6.29 2.11
CA GLU A 84 -12.49 7.61 1.80
C GLU A 84 -13.22 7.61 0.45
N ASN A 85 -12.65 6.95 -0.57
CA ASN A 85 -13.26 6.82 -1.89
C ASN A 85 -12.86 5.52 -2.58
N ALA A 86 -13.70 4.50 -2.46
CA ALA A 86 -13.46 3.19 -3.06
C ALA A 86 -13.51 3.19 -4.59
N PHE A 87 -14.08 4.22 -5.23
CA PHE A 87 -14.09 4.35 -6.70
C PHE A 87 -12.84 5.03 -7.26
N ASN A 88 -11.89 5.42 -6.40
CA ASN A 88 -10.57 5.89 -6.82
C ASN A 88 -9.67 4.69 -7.19
N TYR A 89 -9.83 4.19 -8.41
CA TYR A 89 -9.05 3.05 -8.92
C TYR A 89 -7.52 3.29 -8.91
N ASP A 90 -7.07 4.54 -8.97
CA ASP A 90 -5.63 4.89 -8.90
C ASP A 90 -5.03 4.46 -7.56
N ALA A 91 -5.76 4.70 -6.45
CA ALA A 91 -5.33 4.28 -5.13
C ALA A 91 -5.23 2.74 -5.02
N TRP A 92 -6.18 2.02 -5.61
CA TRP A 92 -6.12 0.56 -5.70
C TRP A 92 -4.90 0.07 -6.49
N PHE A 93 -4.61 0.67 -7.66
CA PHE A 93 -3.44 0.31 -8.44
C PHE A 93 -2.12 0.61 -7.72
N ASP A 94 -2.04 1.72 -7.00
CA ASP A 94 -0.86 2.07 -6.23
C ASP A 94 -0.64 1.07 -5.08
N TYR A 95 -1.73 0.65 -4.44
CA TYR A 95 -1.68 -0.30 -3.34
C TYR A 95 -1.32 -1.71 -3.79
N LEU A 96 -1.93 -2.20 -4.88
CA LEU A 96 -1.60 -3.49 -5.48
C LEU A 96 -0.13 -3.54 -5.91
N ARG A 97 0.36 -2.49 -6.58
CA ARG A 97 1.78 -2.39 -6.96
C ARG A 97 2.72 -2.37 -5.75
N LEU A 98 2.31 -1.75 -4.64
CA LEU A 98 3.10 -1.80 -3.41
C LEU A 98 3.23 -3.24 -2.90
N LEU A 99 2.11 -3.97 -2.81
CA LEU A 99 2.12 -5.35 -2.32
C LEU A 99 2.90 -6.30 -3.22
N GLU A 100 2.76 -6.18 -4.54
CA GLU A 100 3.48 -7.00 -5.49
C GLU A 100 4.99 -6.73 -5.48
N ASN A 101 5.42 -5.47 -5.42
CA ASN A 101 6.84 -5.12 -5.42
C ASN A 101 7.54 -5.53 -4.12
N GLU A 102 6.84 -5.50 -3.00
CA GLU A 102 7.35 -5.90 -1.68
C GLU A 102 7.15 -7.41 -1.43
N GLU A 103 6.75 -8.18 -2.46
CA GLU A 103 6.58 -9.64 -2.43
C GLU A 103 5.72 -10.14 -1.25
N TYR A 104 4.60 -9.46 -0.98
CA TYR A 104 3.67 -9.87 0.06
C TYR A 104 3.08 -11.27 -0.20
N PRO A 105 2.64 -12.00 0.86
CA PRO A 105 2.04 -13.31 0.70
C PRO A 105 0.88 -13.29 -0.30
N ARG A 106 0.79 -14.34 -1.13
CA ARG A 106 -0.23 -14.48 -2.18
C ARG A 106 -1.64 -14.17 -1.69
N GLU A 107 -2.01 -14.69 -0.52
CA GLU A 107 -3.33 -14.51 0.09
C GLU A 107 -3.66 -13.03 0.35
N GLU A 108 -2.70 -12.21 0.78
CA GLU A 108 -2.90 -10.77 1.00
C GLU A 108 -3.08 -10.01 -0.32
N VAL A 109 -2.33 -10.40 -1.35
CA VAL A 109 -2.42 -9.77 -2.68
C VAL A 109 -3.76 -10.10 -3.34
N GLU A 110 -4.18 -11.37 -3.26
CA GLU A 110 -5.47 -11.83 -3.78
C GLU A 110 -6.65 -11.19 -3.06
N ASP A 111 -6.63 -11.10 -1.72
CA ASP A 111 -7.66 -10.39 -0.96
C ASP A 111 -7.78 -8.93 -1.41
N LEU A 112 -6.64 -8.25 -1.63
CA LEU A 112 -6.66 -6.88 -2.11
C LEU A 112 -7.25 -6.76 -3.53
N TYR A 113 -6.94 -7.72 -4.42
CA TYR A 113 -7.54 -7.78 -5.75
C TYR A 113 -9.06 -8.00 -5.70
N GLU A 114 -9.53 -8.95 -4.90
CA GLU A 114 -10.96 -9.26 -4.72
C GLU A 114 -11.72 -8.06 -4.14
N ARG A 115 -11.12 -7.36 -3.16
CA ARG A 115 -11.65 -6.10 -2.63
C ARG A 115 -11.71 -5.01 -3.69
N ALA A 116 -10.67 -4.87 -4.52
CA ALA A 116 -10.63 -3.84 -5.56
C ALA A 116 -11.71 -4.06 -6.62
N ILE A 117 -11.86 -5.30 -7.13
CA ILE A 117 -12.82 -5.63 -8.18
C ILE A 117 -14.28 -5.60 -7.70
N ALA A 118 -14.53 -5.78 -6.40
CA ALA A 118 -15.87 -5.60 -5.82
C ALA A 118 -16.42 -4.16 -5.98
N ASN A 119 -15.56 -3.16 -6.19
CA ASN A 119 -15.97 -1.77 -6.39
C ASN A 119 -16.37 -1.48 -7.84
N ILE A 120 -17.49 -2.05 -8.27
CA ILE A 120 -18.02 -1.91 -9.63
C ILE A 120 -18.46 -0.44 -9.88
N PRO A 121 -18.12 0.17 -11.03
CA PRO A 121 -18.58 1.52 -11.36
C PRO A 121 -20.11 1.62 -11.34
N PRO A 122 -20.70 2.63 -10.65
CA PRO A 122 -22.16 2.73 -10.51
C PRO A 122 -22.89 3.09 -11.81
N HIS A 123 -22.17 3.65 -12.78
CA HIS A 123 -22.72 4.05 -14.07
C HIS A 123 -22.20 3.14 -15.18
N GLU A 124 -23.13 2.56 -15.95
CA GLU A 124 -22.83 1.73 -17.12
C GLU A 124 -22.45 2.59 -18.35
N GLU A 125 -21.57 3.56 -18.17
CA GLU A 125 -20.95 4.30 -19.26
C GLU A 125 -19.50 3.89 -19.41
N LYS A 126 -19.10 3.57 -20.64
CA LYS A 126 -17.77 3.02 -20.94
C LYS A 126 -16.61 3.83 -20.32
N ARG A 127 -16.74 5.16 -20.18
CA ARG A 127 -15.70 6.02 -19.59
C ARG A 127 -15.33 5.64 -18.16
N TYR A 128 -16.29 5.28 -17.32
CA TYR A 128 -16.05 4.92 -15.91
C TYR A 128 -15.47 3.51 -15.78
N TRP A 129 -15.80 2.64 -16.74
CA TRP A 129 -15.32 1.26 -16.79
C TRP A 129 -13.91 1.12 -17.36
N ARG A 130 -13.44 2.10 -18.16
CA ARG A 130 -12.12 2.06 -18.80
C ARG A 130 -10.99 1.86 -17.82
N ARG A 131 -11.08 2.42 -16.62
CA ARG A 131 -10.03 2.29 -15.60
C ARG A 131 -10.25 1.07 -14.70
N TYR A 132 -11.50 0.85 -14.28
CA TYR A 132 -11.90 -0.34 -13.53
C TYR A 132 -11.47 -1.65 -14.20
N ILE A 133 -11.58 -1.74 -15.52
CA ILE A 133 -11.26 -2.97 -16.25
C ILE A 133 -9.78 -3.38 -16.15
N TYR A 134 -8.89 -2.43 -15.85
CA TYR A 134 -7.49 -2.75 -15.64
C TYR A 134 -7.24 -3.43 -14.30
N LEU A 135 -8.14 -3.33 -13.31
CA LEU A 135 -8.05 -4.13 -12.09
C LEU A 135 -8.18 -5.62 -12.43
N TRP A 136 -9.17 -5.97 -13.27
CA TRP A 136 -9.35 -7.33 -13.77
C TRP A 136 -8.19 -7.82 -14.63
N ILE A 137 -7.68 -6.96 -15.53
CA ILE A 137 -6.53 -7.31 -16.37
C ILE A 137 -5.29 -7.55 -15.51
N ASN A 138 -5.01 -6.67 -14.55
CA ASN A 138 -3.88 -6.83 -13.66
C ASN A 138 -4.04 -8.08 -12.79
N TYR A 139 -5.26 -8.36 -12.30
CA TYR A 139 -5.50 -9.55 -11.51
C TYR A 139 -5.22 -10.83 -12.30
N ALA A 140 -5.73 -10.92 -13.53
CA ALA A 140 -5.47 -12.06 -14.40
C ALA A 140 -3.99 -12.20 -14.75
N LEU A 141 -3.28 -11.09 -15.01
CA LEU A 141 -1.84 -11.10 -15.27
C LEU A 141 -1.03 -11.51 -14.03
N TYR A 142 -1.44 -11.11 -12.83
CA TYR A 142 -0.82 -11.53 -11.58
C TYR A 142 -0.97 -13.05 -11.40
N GLU A 143 -2.18 -13.58 -11.59
CA GLU A 143 -2.45 -15.02 -11.48
C GLU A 143 -1.66 -15.80 -12.55
N GLU A 144 -1.58 -15.30 -13.79
CA GLU A 144 -0.90 -15.96 -14.89
C GLU A 144 0.63 -15.94 -14.76
N LEU A 145 1.21 -14.77 -14.48
CA LEU A 145 2.66 -14.56 -14.56
C LEU A 145 3.35 -14.80 -13.22
N THR A 146 2.71 -14.39 -12.12
CA THR A 146 3.31 -14.45 -10.78
C THR A 146 2.97 -15.78 -10.12
N THR A 147 1.68 -16.13 -10.02
CA THR A 147 1.26 -17.37 -9.34
C THR A 147 1.32 -18.60 -10.25
N GLN A 148 1.28 -18.39 -11.57
CA GLN A 148 1.25 -19.42 -12.60
C GLN A 148 0.04 -20.37 -12.50
N ASP A 149 -1.06 -19.90 -11.91
CA ASP A 149 -2.31 -20.64 -11.80
C ASP A 149 -3.21 -20.37 -13.01
N ILE A 150 -3.07 -21.23 -14.01
CA ILE A 150 -3.81 -21.15 -15.27
C ILE A 150 -5.33 -21.28 -15.03
N GLU A 151 -5.75 -22.11 -14.08
CA GLU A 151 -7.17 -22.36 -13.87
C GLU A 151 -7.83 -21.17 -13.17
N ARG A 152 -7.17 -20.61 -12.16
CA ARG A 152 -7.59 -19.37 -11.51
C ARG A 152 -7.63 -18.20 -12.49
N THR A 153 -6.60 -18.06 -13.34
CA THR A 153 -6.55 -17.03 -14.41
C THR A 153 -7.78 -17.10 -15.32
N ARG A 154 -8.18 -18.29 -15.76
CA ARG A 154 -9.40 -18.47 -16.58
C ARG A 154 -10.66 -18.09 -15.82
N GLN A 155 -10.74 -18.41 -14.52
CA GLN A 155 -11.88 -18.02 -13.69
C GLN A 155 -11.99 -16.50 -13.58
N VAL A 156 -10.87 -15.80 -13.36
CA VAL A 156 -10.81 -14.34 -13.29
C VAL A 156 -11.28 -13.71 -14.60
N TYR A 157 -10.80 -14.19 -15.75
CA TYR A 157 -11.27 -13.68 -17.05
C TYR A 157 -12.75 -13.95 -17.31
N LYS A 158 -13.26 -15.15 -16.97
CA LYS A 158 -14.69 -15.48 -17.11
C LYS A 158 -15.55 -14.55 -16.24
N ALA A 159 -15.18 -14.37 -14.97
CA ALA A 159 -15.88 -13.49 -14.05
C ALA A 159 -15.87 -12.03 -14.55
N CYS A 160 -14.73 -11.56 -15.07
CA CYS A 160 -14.63 -10.24 -15.70
C CYS A 160 -15.60 -10.08 -16.87
N LEU A 161 -15.68 -11.09 -17.75
CA LEU A 161 -16.60 -11.08 -18.88
C LEU A 161 -18.07 -11.08 -18.44
N ASP A 162 -18.43 -11.79 -17.37
CA ASP A 162 -19.82 -11.85 -16.90
C ASP A 162 -20.31 -10.52 -16.31
N ILE A 163 -19.42 -9.72 -15.73
CA ILE A 163 -19.76 -8.42 -15.11
C ILE A 163 -19.91 -7.29 -16.14
N ILE A 164 -19.26 -7.39 -17.31
CA ILE A 164 -19.31 -6.33 -18.31
C ILE A 164 -20.72 -6.19 -18.92
N PRO A 165 -21.31 -4.97 -18.96
CA PRO A 165 -22.59 -4.71 -19.62
C PRO A 165 -22.47 -4.76 -21.16
N HIS A 166 -22.28 -5.95 -21.73
CA HIS A 166 -22.02 -6.15 -23.17
C HIS A 166 -23.07 -5.54 -24.11
N LYS A 167 -24.31 -5.38 -23.63
CA LYS A 167 -25.40 -4.71 -24.37
C LYS A 167 -25.13 -3.21 -24.62
N LYS A 168 -24.32 -2.56 -23.77
CA LYS A 168 -23.98 -1.13 -23.86
C LYS A 168 -22.61 -0.90 -24.46
N PHE A 169 -21.62 -1.69 -24.05
CA PHE A 169 -20.26 -1.61 -24.58
C PHE A 169 -19.49 -2.91 -24.36
N THR A 170 -18.41 -3.07 -25.11
CA THR A 170 -17.47 -4.19 -24.96
C THR A 170 -16.02 -3.70 -24.87
N PHE A 171 -15.15 -4.58 -24.37
CA PHE A 171 -13.71 -4.38 -24.31
C PHE A 171 -12.99 -5.48 -25.11
N ALA A 172 -12.65 -5.19 -26.37
CA ALA A 172 -11.97 -6.14 -27.26
C ALA A 172 -10.66 -6.69 -26.65
N LYS A 173 -9.93 -5.86 -25.89
CA LYS A 173 -8.69 -6.25 -25.22
C LYS A 173 -8.87 -7.48 -24.31
N ILE A 174 -9.97 -7.56 -23.55
CA ILE A 174 -10.21 -8.69 -22.64
C ILE A 174 -10.51 -9.96 -23.42
N TRP A 175 -11.31 -9.85 -24.48
CA TRP A 175 -11.61 -11.00 -25.35
C TRP A 175 -10.34 -11.57 -25.99
N ILE A 176 -9.41 -10.71 -26.41
CA ILE A 176 -8.12 -11.12 -26.97
C ILE A 176 -7.25 -11.78 -25.91
N MET A 177 -7.25 -11.26 -24.67
CA MET A 177 -6.45 -11.81 -23.58
C MET A 177 -7.02 -13.12 -23.01
N PHE A 178 -8.32 -13.36 -23.18
CA PHE A 178 -8.99 -14.59 -22.74
C PHE A 178 -8.85 -15.75 -23.73
N ALA A 179 -8.71 -15.44 -25.03
CA ALA A 179 -8.66 -16.40 -26.13
C ALA A 179 -7.29 -17.10 -26.21
#